data_AF-A0A7W0Y1M9-F1
#
_entry.id   AF-A0A7W0Y1M9-F1
#
_cell.length_a   1.000
_cell.length_b   1.000
_cell.length_c   1.000
_cell.angle_alpha   90.00
_cell.angle_beta   90.00
_cell.angle_gamma   90.00
#
_symmetry.space_group_name_H-M   'P 1'
#
loop_
_entity.id
_entity.type
_entity.pdbx_description
1 polymer ?
#
loop_
_entity_poly.entity_id
_entity_poly.type
_entity_poly.pdbx_seq_one_letter_code
_entity_poly.pdbx_strand_id
1 'polypeptide(L)'
;MSWLLAVVAGCRPSASVEQTLPVANLQTYRTVALRVKSTAFASQGHAMYLETAVINHLQQRCKFDQVGRASGAPADVLLDLNITNVARGGDGWVSNSSQASIDTLLVVSDGLNGELLGTARIRGKSSGMMLNNAPPESEAIEVVAKTVADVLAKSGCSGPRIARAEPTPETPVEPPPVTPGEPSVVPPDESRRAEAEAINEDGKVKLRGADIPGAIAAFQQANALLPDARYQFNVCLALEAQERWADAITACRAARSLHPQPKLVEKIDRRLELLQQHR
;
A
#
# COMPACT_ATOMS: atom_id res chain seq x y z
N MET A 1 -1.72 25.74 -51.13
CA MET A 1 -1.02 26.24 -49.92
C MET A 1 -1.52 25.45 -48.73
N SER A 2 -0.89 24.33 -48.43
CA SER A 2 -1.20 23.52 -47.24
C SER A 2 -0.18 23.85 -46.16
N TRP A 3 -0.63 24.43 -45.06
CA TRP A 3 0.21 24.69 -43.89
C TRP A 3 0.35 23.39 -43.09
N LEU A 4 1.58 22.86 -43.05
CA LEU A 4 1.96 21.79 -42.13
C LEU A 4 2.06 22.39 -40.72
N LEU A 5 1.06 22.13 -39.88
CA LEU A 5 1.15 22.33 -38.43
C LEU A 5 2.06 21.24 -37.86
N ALA A 6 3.33 21.57 -37.62
CA ALA A 6 4.21 20.75 -36.81
C ALA A 6 3.69 20.77 -35.36
N VAL A 7 3.08 19.67 -34.92
CA VAL A 7 2.74 19.47 -33.51
C VAL A 7 4.06 19.29 -32.77
N VAL A 8 4.53 20.36 -32.14
CA VAL A 8 5.61 20.27 -31.16
C VAL A 8 5.07 19.44 -30.00
N ALA A 9 5.44 18.16 -29.96
CA ALA A 9 5.20 17.30 -28.81
C ALA A 9 6.06 17.82 -27.66
N GLY A 10 5.60 18.91 -27.03
CA GLY A 10 6.29 19.53 -25.91
C GLY A 10 6.39 18.53 -24.77
N CYS A 11 7.60 18.37 -24.24
CA CYS A 11 7.88 17.53 -23.07
C CYS A 11 7.14 18.10 -21.86
N ARG A 12 5.91 17.63 -21.62
CA ARG A 12 5.13 18.00 -20.45
C ARG A 12 5.48 17.04 -19.31
N PRO A 13 5.50 17.52 -18.06
CA PRO A 13 5.58 16.62 -16.92
C PRO A 13 4.40 15.65 -16.98
N SER A 14 4.68 14.38 -16.73
CA SER A 14 3.69 13.31 -16.94
C SER A 14 3.81 12.26 -15.86
N ALA A 15 2.68 11.71 -15.44
CA ALA A 15 2.64 10.53 -14.60
C ALA A 15 2.00 9.38 -15.33
N SER A 16 2.53 8.18 -15.14
CA SER A 16 1.81 6.94 -15.44
C SER A 16 1.43 6.26 -14.13
N VAL A 17 0.19 5.78 -14.06
CA VAL A 17 -0.31 4.97 -12.95
C VAL A 17 -0.50 3.56 -13.46
N GLU A 18 0.20 2.64 -12.85
CA GLU A 18 -0.06 1.21 -12.98
C GLU A 18 -0.78 0.79 -11.71
N GLN A 19 -2.11 0.66 -11.81
CA GLN A 19 -2.91 0.21 -10.68
C GLN A 19 -2.75 -1.30 -10.53
N THR A 20 -2.23 -1.71 -9.39
CA THR A 20 -2.08 -3.12 -9.05
C THR A 20 -3.28 -3.62 -8.26
N LEU A 21 -3.93 -2.76 -7.47
CA LEU A 21 -5.23 -3.04 -6.83
C LEU A 21 -6.14 -1.82 -6.84
N PRO A 22 -7.45 -2.00 -7.12
CA PRO A 22 -8.41 -0.90 -7.00
C PRO A 22 -8.45 -0.42 -5.55
N VAL A 23 -8.37 0.89 -5.36
CA VAL A 23 -8.48 1.50 -4.04
C VAL A 23 -9.94 1.46 -3.60
N ALA A 24 -10.19 0.94 -2.40
CA ALA A 24 -11.52 0.87 -1.80
C ALA A 24 -12.20 2.25 -1.71
N ASN A 25 -13.52 2.26 -1.61
CA ASN A 25 -14.28 3.49 -1.45
C ASN A 25 -13.88 4.20 -0.14
N LEU A 26 -13.39 5.43 -0.26
CA LEU A 26 -12.87 6.25 0.84
C LEU A 26 -13.92 7.17 1.48
N GLN A 27 -15.19 7.08 1.09
CA GLN A 27 -16.26 7.95 1.59
C GLN A 27 -16.55 7.78 3.09
N THR A 28 -16.27 6.61 3.66
CA THR A 28 -16.46 6.30 5.09
C THR A 28 -15.28 6.70 5.98
N TYR A 29 -14.21 7.23 5.39
CA TYR A 29 -12.97 7.56 6.09
C TYR A 29 -12.83 9.08 6.24
N ARG A 30 -12.44 9.55 7.42
CA ARG A 30 -12.40 10.98 7.76
C ARG A 30 -10.98 11.50 7.91
N THR A 31 -10.10 10.70 8.49
CA THR A 31 -8.72 11.09 8.80
C THR A 31 -7.72 10.27 8.01
N VAL A 32 -6.65 10.93 7.56
CA VAL A 32 -5.57 10.31 6.79
C VAL A 32 -4.23 10.63 7.43
N ALA A 33 -3.45 9.60 7.68
CA ALA A 33 -2.05 9.73 8.05
C ALA A 33 -1.15 9.22 6.92
N LEU A 34 -0.15 10.03 6.58
CA LEU A 34 0.82 9.79 5.53
C LEU A 34 2.16 9.36 6.13
N ARG A 35 2.79 8.35 5.51
CA ARG A 35 4.18 7.95 5.74
C ARG A 35 4.88 7.85 4.39
N VAL A 36 6.04 8.49 4.28
CA VAL A 36 6.88 8.37 3.09
C VAL A 36 8.22 7.77 3.47
N LYS A 37 8.62 6.74 2.76
CA LYS A 37 9.92 6.08 2.87
C LYS A 37 10.63 6.09 1.53
N SER A 38 11.93 5.87 1.58
CA SER A 38 12.76 5.74 0.40
C SER A 38 13.68 4.55 0.57
N THR A 39 13.60 3.58 -0.33
CA THR A 39 14.57 2.48 -0.42
C THR A 39 15.74 2.82 -1.35
N ALA A 40 15.63 3.87 -2.16
CA ALA A 40 16.75 4.37 -2.95
C ALA A 40 17.77 5.10 -2.05
N PHE A 41 19.05 4.73 -2.16
CA PHE A 41 20.15 5.08 -1.25
C PHE A 41 20.51 6.59 -1.20
N ALA A 42 19.85 7.45 -1.98
CA ALA A 42 20.17 8.88 -2.10
C ALA A 42 18.96 9.83 -1.99
N SER A 43 17.80 9.35 -1.54
CA SER A 43 16.52 10.09 -1.67
C SER A 43 15.81 10.44 -0.36
N GLN A 44 16.54 10.56 0.76
CA GLN A 44 15.93 11.03 2.02
C GLN A 44 15.29 12.43 1.87
N GLY A 45 15.97 13.36 1.20
CA GLY A 45 15.40 14.69 0.91
C GLY A 45 14.14 14.62 0.03
N HIS A 46 14.10 13.71 -0.94
CA HIS A 46 12.94 13.51 -1.81
C HIS A 46 11.73 12.96 -1.05
N ALA A 47 11.93 12.07 -0.08
CA ALA A 47 10.84 11.55 0.74
C ALA A 47 10.11 12.67 1.52
N MET A 48 10.87 13.58 2.14
CA MET A 48 10.30 14.73 2.86
C MET A 48 9.57 15.69 1.92
N TYR A 49 10.11 15.94 0.72
CA TYR A 49 9.46 16.81 -0.27
C TYR A 49 8.17 16.18 -0.83
N LEU A 50 8.21 14.88 -1.15
CA LEU A 50 7.05 14.11 -1.60
C LEU A 50 5.96 14.08 -0.54
N GLU A 51 6.32 13.87 0.73
CA GLU A 51 5.36 13.89 1.83
C GLU A 51 4.61 15.23 1.91
N THR A 52 5.34 16.33 1.85
CA THR A 52 4.77 17.68 1.91
C THR A 52 3.87 17.95 0.71
N ALA A 53 4.33 17.61 -0.50
CA ALA A 53 3.55 17.78 -1.72
C ALA A 53 2.25 16.95 -1.69
N VAL A 54 2.31 15.69 -1.26
CA VAL A 54 1.13 14.81 -1.15
C VAL A 54 0.12 15.40 -0.17
N ILE A 55 0.55 15.82 1.03
CA ILE A 55 -0.35 16.45 2.02
C ILE A 55 -1.06 17.67 1.41
N ASN A 56 -0.31 18.54 0.73
CA ASN A 56 -0.88 19.73 0.09
C ASN A 56 -1.95 19.38 -0.96
N HIS A 57 -1.65 18.44 -1.87
CA HIS A 57 -2.61 18.03 -2.90
C HIS A 57 -3.83 17.32 -2.31
N LEU A 58 -3.67 16.54 -1.24
CA LEU A 58 -4.80 15.91 -0.55
C LEU A 58 -5.69 16.91 0.16
N GLN A 59 -5.12 17.91 0.83
CA GLN A 59 -5.90 18.99 1.45
C GLN A 59 -6.66 19.82 0.41
N GLN A 60 -6.10 20.00 -0.78
CA GLN A 60 -6.75 20.73 -1.87
C GLN A 60 -7.87 19.93 -2.55
N ARG A 61 -7.69 18.61 -2.69
CA ARG A 61 -8.54 17.78 -3.57
C ARG A 61 -9.50 16.85 -2.83
N CYS A 62 -9.17 16.47 -1.60
CA CYS A 62 -9.99 15.60 -0.77
C CYS A 62 -10.65 16.39 0.36
N LYS A 63 -11.79 15.90 0.85
CA LYS A 63 -12.55 16.49 1.97
C LYS A 63 -12.31 15.73 3.27
N PHE A 64 -11.07 15.36 3.56
CA PHE A 64 -10.75 14.68 4.82
C PHE A 64 -10.81 15.70 5.95
N ASP A 65 -11.31 15.29 7.11
CA ASP A 65 -11.38 16.14 8.32
C ASP A 65 -9.95 16.47 8.78
N GLN A 66 -9.01 15.52 8.62
CA GLN A 66 -7.59 15.71 8.91
C GLN A 66 -6.72 14.97 7.89
N VAL A 67 -5.69 15.65 7.39
CA VAL A 67 -4.61 15.08 6.58
C VAL A 67 -3.29 15.51 7.20
N GLY A 68 -2.44 14.55 7.57
CA GLY A 68 -1.15 14.87 8.17
C GLY A 68 -0.17 13.72 8.16
N ARG A 69 1.00 13.93 8.79
CA ARG A 69 2.01 12.90 9.01
C ARG A 69 1.53 11.90 10.04
N ALA A 70 1.90 10.63 9.87
CA ALA A 70 1.69 9.62 10.91
C ALA A 70 2.57 9.94 12.13
N SER A 71 1.98 10.59 13.13
CA SER A 71 2.64 11.06 14.36
C SER A 71 2.21 10.29 15.61
N GLY A 72 1.61 9.12 15.43
CA GLY A 72 1.14 8.24 16.52
C GLY A 72 -0.33 8.38 16.88
N ALA A 73 -1.00 9.46 16.45
CA ALA A 73 -2.46 9.51 16.51
C ALA A 73 -3.07 8.48 15.54
N PRO A 74 -4.13 7.75 15.94
CA PRO A 74 -4.84 6.85 15.05
C PRO A 74 -5.49 7.66 13.92
N ALA A 75 -5.32 7.20 12.68
CA ALA A 75 -6.02 7.72 11.52
C ALA A 75 -6.90 6.61 10.94
N ASP A 76 -7.97 6.96 10.23
CA ASP A 76 -8.85 5.96 9.61
C ASP A 76 -8.18 5.30 8.40
N VAL A 77 -7.34 6.05 7.67
CA VAL A 77 -6.55 5.55 6.54
C VAL A 77 -5.08 5.87 6.75
N LEU A 78 -4.25 4.86 6.49
CA LEU A 78 -2.81 4.99 6.38
C LEU A 78 -2.41 4.98 4.90
N LEU A 79 -1.69 6.01 4.48
CA LEU A 79 -1.05 6.08 3.17
C LEU A 79 0.45 5.84 3.36
N ASP A 80 0.94 4.72 2.85
CA ASP A 80 2.35 4.40 2.81
C ASP A 80 2.87 4.60 1.39
N LEU A 81 3.76 5.57 1.20
CA LEU A 81 4.48 5.75 -0.06
C LEU A 81 5.92 5.33 0.10
N ASN A 82 6.39 4.45 -0.77
CA ASN A 82 7.79 4.07 -0.85
C ASN A 82 8.39 4.49 -2.20
N ILE A 83 9.40 5.36 -2.17
CA ILE A 83 10.20 5.70 -3.34
C ILE A 83 11.11 4.51 -3.66
N THR A 84 10.76 3.78 -4.72
CA THR A 84 11.46 2.55 -5.12
C THR A 84 12.63 2.84 -6.05
N ASN A 85 12.54 3.90 -6.87
CA ASN A 85 13.60 4.28 -7.80
C ASN A 85 13.58 5.80 -8.05
N VAL A 86 14.76 6.37 -8.25
CA VAL A 86 14.97 7.75 -8.70
C VAL A 86 16.04 7.71 -9.77
N ALA A 87 15.74 8.22 -10.96
CA ALA A 87 16.68 8.22 -12.08
C ALA A 87 16.74 9.59 -12.78
N ARG A 88 17.90 9.86 -13.39
CA ARG A 88 18.13 10.95 -14.33
C ARG A 88 18.47 10.39 -15.70
N GLY A 89 18.13 11.12 -16.76
CA GLY A 89 18.26 10.62 -18.12
C GLY A 89 17.02 9.82 -18.49
N GLY A 90 16.25 10.32 -19.44
CA GLY A 90 15.05 9.63 -19.92
C GLY A 90 15.32 8.19 -20.41
N ASP A 91 14.26 7.39 -20.55
CA ASP A 91 14.33 5.94 -20.83
C ASP A 91 14.77 5.57 -22.27
N GLY A 92 15.39 6.50 -23.01
CA GLY A 92 15.74 6.36 -24.43
C GLY A 92 17.24 6.31 -24.70
N TRP A 93 17.60 6.03 -25.97
CA TRP A 93 19.00 6.02 -26.43
C TRP A 93 19.69 7.38 -26.33
N VAL A 94 18.92 8.47 -26.26
CA VAL A 94 19.39 9.82 -25.94
C VAL A 94 19.12 10.11 -24.47
N SER A 95 20.18 10.18 -23.67
CA SER A 95 20.06 10.56 -22.27
C SER A 95 19.84 12.08 -22.15
N ASN A 96 18.68 12.49 -21.65
CA ASN A 96 18.44 13.87 -21.25
C ASN A 96 18.72 14.02 -19.76
N SER A 97 19.88 14.55 -19.40
CA SER A 97 20.30 14.78 -18.00
C SER A 97 19.41 15.77 -17.24
N SER A 98 18.59 16.55 -17.95
CA SER A 98 17.61 17.47 -17.36
C SER A 98 16.27 16.80 -17.07
N GLN A 99 16.07 15.55 -17.51
CA GLN A 99 14.88 14.77 -17.17
C GLN A 99 15.14 13.93 -15.92
N ALA A 100 14.17 13.92 -15.01
CA ALA A 100 14.15 13.07 -13.83
C ALA A 100 12.89 12.20 -13.84
N SER A 101 13.01 11.00 -13.28
CA SER A 101 11.89 10.11 -13.02
C SER A 101 11.92 9.60 -11.58
N ILE A 102 10.73 9.40 -11.03
CA ILE A 102 10.53 8.88 -9.67
C ILE A 102 9.46 7.81 -9.72
N ASP A 103 9.83 6.61 -9.30
CA ASP A 103 8.91 5.50 -9.13
C ASP A 103 8.54 5.38 -7.66
N THR A 104 7.24 5.33 -7.40
CA THR A 104 6.68 5.26 -6.05
C THR A 104 5.62 4.18 -5.98
N LEU A 105 5.72 3.33 -4.95
CA LEU A 105 4.65 2.41 -4.57
C LEU A 105 3.78 3.07 -3.50
N LEU A 106 2.51 3.28 -3.81
CA LEU A 106 1.47 3.67 -2.87
C LEU A 106 0.77 2.42 -2.34
N VAL A 107 0.68 2.32 -1.01
CA VAL A 107 -0.11 1.32 -0.29
C VAL A 107 -1.12 2.06 0.58
N VAL A 108 -2.40 1.72 0.42
CA VAL A 108 -3.51 2.31 1.18
C VAL A 108 -4.03 1.25 2.13
N SER A 109 -4.02 1.53 3.44
CA SER A 109 -4.51 0.59 4.46
C SER A 109 -5.51 1.25 5.40
N ASP A 110 -6.41 0.45 5.95
CA ASP A 110 -7.28 0.87 7.05
C ASP A 110 -6.43 1.06 8.31
N GLY A 111 -6.55 2.20 8.98
CA GLY A 111 -5.71 2.52 10.12
C GLY A 111 -6.15 1.91 11.44
N LEU A 112 -7.35 1.31 11.53
CA LEU A 112 -7.80 0.59 12.73
C LEU A 112 -7.28 -0.85 12.74
N ASN A 113 -7.42 -1.56 11.61
CA ASN A 113 -7.11 -2.99 11.54
C ASN A 113 -5.95 -3.34 10.58
N GLY A 114 -5.38 -2.36 9.90
CA GLY A 114 -4.28 -2.56 8.94
C GLY A 114 -4.70 -3.26 7.65
N GLU A 115 -6.00 -3.41 7.39
CA GLU A 115 -6.50 -4.08 6.18
C GLU A 115 -6.08 -3.33 4.92
N LEU A 116 -5.56 -4.06 3.93
CA LEU A 116 -5.13 -3.47 2.66
C LEU A 116 -6.36 -3.02 1.85
N LEU A 117 -6.45 -1.71 1.63
CA LEU A 117 -7.53 -1.07 0.86
C LEU A 117 -7.17 -0.87 -0.61
N GLY A 118 -5.89 -0.85 -0.96
CA GLY A 118 -5.45 -0.76 -2.36
C GLY A 118 -3.96 -0.46 -2.50
N THR A 119 -3.45 -0.62 -3.72
CA THR A 119 -2.05 -0.36 -4.07
C THR A 119 -1.94 0.22 -5.48
N ALA A 120 -0.97 1.12 -5.68
CA ALA A 120 -0.70 1.69 -6.99
C ALA A 120 0.80 1.95 -7.17
N ARG A 121 1.33 1.64 -8.35
CA ARG A 121 2.66 2.10 -8.77
C ARG A 121 2.50 3.37 -9.58
N ILE A 122 3.23 4.40 -9.19
CA ILE A 122 3.15 5.73 -9.79
C ILE A 122 4.55 6.11 -10.23
N ARG A 123 4.70 6.34 -11.54
CA ARG A 123 5.93 6.86 -12.13
C ARG A 123 5.70 8.30 -12.53
N GLY A 124 6.33 9.25 -11.85
CA GLY A 124 6.36 10.64 -12.24
C GLY A 124 7.59 10.92 -13.10
N LYS A 125 7.42 11.70 -14.17
CA LYS A 125 8.50 12.20 -15.03
C LYS A 125 8.44 13.72 -15.10
N SER A 126 9.59 14.35 -14.95
CA SER A 126 9.73 15.79 -15.19
C SER A 126 9.63 16.11 -16.69
N SER A 127 9.41 17.38 -16.99
CA SER A 127 9.39 17.93 -18.36
C SER A 127 10.73 17.85 -19.07
N GLY A 128 11.83 17.62 -18.35
CA GLY A 128 13.17 17.74 -18.90
C GLY A 128 13.62 19.20 -19.11
N MET A 129 12.83 20.19 -18.67
CA MET A 129 13.18 21.61 -18.71
C MET A 129 13.35 22.13 -17.28
N MET A 130 14.42 22.89 -17.03
CA MET A 130 14.58 23.59 -15.75
C MET A 130 13.66 24.82 -15.71
N LEU A 131 12.56 24.72 -14.97
CA LEU A 131 11.67 25.84 -14.70
C LEU A 131 12.10 26.51 -13.39
N ASN A 132 12.36 27.81 -13.42
CA ASN A 132 12.67 28.63 -12.23
C ASN A 132 13.86 28.11 -11.39
N ASN A 133 14.87 27.51 -12.03
CA ASN A 133 16.01 26.87 -11.37
C ASN A 133 15.63 25.76 -10.37
N ALA A 134 14.40 25.25 -10.41
CA ALA A 134 14.02 24.09 -9.60
C ALA A 134 14.66 22.83 -10.20
N PRO A 135 15.17 21.91 -9.36
CA PRO A 135 15.69 20.64 -9.84
C PRO A 135 14.56 19.83 -10.48
N PRO A 136 14.83 19.09 -11.58
CA PRO A 136 13.80 18.33 -12.29
C PRO A 136 13.13 17.27 -11.40
N GLU A 137 13.81 16.76 -10.38
CA GLU A 137 13.23 15.85 -9.38
C GLU A 137 12.04 16.49 -8.65
N SER A 138 12.09 17.79 -8.34
CA SER A 138 10.97 18.47 -7.68
C SER A 138 9.72 18.45 -8.55
N GLU A 139 9.86 18.63 -9.86
CA GLU A 139 8.73 18.52 -10.80
C GLU A 139 8.19 17.09 -10.88
N ALA A 140 9.07 16.08 -10.94
CA ALA A 140 8.66 14.68 -10.91
C ALA A 140 7.91 14.33 -9.59
N ILE A 141 8.37 14.85 -8.45
CA ILE A 141 7.71 14.68 -7.14
C ILE A 141 6.31 15.30 -7.15
N GLU A 142 6.17 16.54 -7.63
CA GLU A 142 4.87 17.21 -7.73
C GLU A 142 3.88 16.43 -8.59
N VAL A 143 4.36 15.84 -9.69
CA VAL A 143 3.56 14.98 -10.56
C VAL A 143 3.10 13.72 -9.84
N VAL A 144 3.98 13.03 -9.11
CA VAL A 144 3.61 11.87 -8.28
C VAL A 144 2.58 12.28 -7.24
N ALA A 145 2.84 13.36 -6.49
CA ALA A 145 1.98 13.84 -5.41
C ALA A 145 0.56 14.18 -5.89
N LYS A 146 0.46 14.93 -6.99
CA LYS A 146 -0.82 15.21 -7.65
C LYS A 146 -1.52 13.91 -8.04
N THR A 147 -0.80 12.98 -8.65
CA THR A 147 -1.35 11.71 -9.11
C THR A 147 -1.90 10.85 -7.97
N VAL A 148 -1.23 10.85 -6.81
CA VAL A 148 -1.74 10.21 -5.58
C VAL A 148 -3.08 10.80 -5.18
N ALA A 149 -3.19 12.12 -5.14
CA ALA A 149 -4.47 12.79 -4.83
C ALA A 149 -5.55 12.49 -5.87
N ASP A 150 -5.21 12.40 -7.16
CA ASP A 150 -6.13 12.01 -8.23
C ASP A 150 -6.67 10.58 -8.03
N VAL A 151 -5.81 9.63 -7.67
CA VAL A 151 -6.21 8.24 -7.37
C VAL A 151 -7.19 8.19 -6.19
N LEU A 152 -6.89 8.89 -5.10
CA LEU A 152 -7.76 8.92 -3.92
C LEU A 152 -9.07 9.69 -4.17
N ALA A 153 -9.04 10.73 -5.01
CA ALA A 153 -10.24 11.46 -5.45
C ALA A 153 -11.19 10.56 -6.24
N LYS A 154 -10.66 9.77 -7.19
CA LYS A 154 -11.44 8.75 -7.92
C LYS A 154 -12.03 7.68 -6.99
N SER A 155 -11.39 7.45 -5.85
CA SER A 155 -11.84 6.50 -4.82
C SER A 155 -12.85 7.12 -3.85
N GLY A 156 -13.32 8.34 -4.09
CA GLY A 156 -14.40 8.95 -3.32
C GLY A 156 -13.96 9.88 -2.18
N CYS A 157 -12.67 10.25 -2.07
CA CYS A 157 -12.21 11.16 -1.01
C CYS A 157 -12.78 12.59 -1.09
N SER A 158 -13.32 13.01 -2.24
CA SER A 158 -13.82 14.38 -2.48
C SER A 158 -15.33 14.51 -2.28
N GLY A 159 -16.05 13.39 -2.17
CA GLY A 159 -17.51 13.32 -2.06
C GLY A 159 -18.05 13.59 -0.65
N PRO A 160 -19.38 13.59 -0.47
CA PRO A 160 -19.99 13.62 0.85
C PRO A 160 -19.55 12.40 1.67
N ARG A 161 -19.33 12.62 2.96
CA ARG A 161 -18.92 11.56 3.89
C ARG A 161 -20.12 10.72 4.29
N ILE A 162 -19.95 9.40 4.22
CA ILE A 162 -20.94 8.42 4.64
C ILE A 162 -20.54 7.95 6.04
N ALA A 163 -21.51 7.77 6.93
CA ALA A 163 -21.24 7.17 8.22
C ALA A 163 -20.65 5.76 8.00
N ARG A 164 -19.48 5.51 8.60
CA ARG A 164 -18.92 4.15 8.63
C ARG A 164 -19.92 3.28 9.38
N ALA A 165 -20.32 2.15 8.80
CA ALA A 165 -21.09 1.16 9.53
C ALA A 165 -20.29 0.77 10.78
N GLU A 166 -20.91 0.92 11.95
CA GLU A 166 -20.28 0.47 13.19
C GLU A 166 -20.00 -1.03 13.04
N PRO A 167 -18.78 -1.48 13.32
CA PRO A 167 -18.51 -2.92 13.34
C PRO A 167 -19.49 -3.54 14.33
N THR A 168 -20.29 -4.50 13.86
CA THR A 168 -21.17 -5.28 14.72
C THR A 168 -20.35 -5.71 15.92
N PRO A 169 -20.78 -5.41 17.17
CA PRO A 169 -20.05 -5.84 18.36
C PRO A 169 -19.76 -7.33 18.21
N GLU A 170 -18.49 -7.70 18.12
CA GLU A 170 -18.13 -9.11 18.10
C GLU A 170 -18.67 -9.66 19.42
N THR A 171 -19.61 -10.61 19.32
CA THR A 171 -20.21 -11.24 20.50
C THR A 171 -19.04 -11.69 21.38
N PRO A 172 -18.94 -11.24 22.64
CA PRO A 172 -17.83 -11.60 23.50
C PRO A 172 -17.68 -13.12 23.48
N VAL A 173 -16.58 -13.60 22.90
CA VAL A 173 -16.27 -15.02 22.96
C VAL A 173 -15.97 -15.27 24.42
N GLU A 174 -16.90 -15.95 25.11
CA GLU A 174 -16.75 -16.29 26.51
C GLU A 174 -15.41 -17.02 26.67
N PRO A 175 -14.46 -16.48 27.44
CA PRO A 175 -13.17 -17.12 27.61
C PRO A 175 -13.43 -18.51 28.21
N PRO A 176 -12.72 -19.55 27.73
CA PRO A 176 -12.87 -20.87 28.30
C PRO A 176 -12.64 -20.82 29.82
N PRO A 177 -13.41 -21.57 30.62
CA PRO A 177 -13.35 -21.50 32.07
C PRO A 177 -11.92 -21.76 32.57
N VAL A 178 -11.35 -20.77 33.27
CA VAL A 178 -10.00 -20.84 33.82
C VAL A 178 -10.07 -21.59 35.15
N THR A 179 -9.50 -22.79 35.21
CA THR A 179 -9.38 -23.58 36.45
C THR A 179 -8.28 -22.98 37.33
N PRO A 180 -8.58 -22.50 38.56
CA PRO A 180 -7.56 -21.93 39.44
C PRO A 180 -6.79 -23.04 40.18
N GLY A 181 -5.46 -23.11 40.02
CA GLY A 181 -4.61 -23.86 40.96
C GLY A 181 -3.32 -24.49 40.45
N GLU A 182 -3.08 -24.57 39.14
CA GLU A 182 -1.87 -25.23 38.61
C GLU A 182 -0.75 -24.22 38.28
N PRO A 183 0.52 -24.51 38.65
CA PRO A 183 1.66 -23.71 38.21
C PRO A 183 1.67 -23.62 36.68
N SER A 184 1.68 -22.40 36.17
CA SER A 184 1.54 -22.07 34.74
C SER A 184 2.76 -22.52 33.92
N VAL A 185 2.86 -23.83 33.66
CA VAL A 185 3.67 -24.35 32.56
C VAL A 185 2.86 -24.06 31.30
N VAL A 186 3.16 -22.92 30.67
CA VAL A 186 2.59 -22.57 29.35
C VAL A 186 2.82 -23.78 28.44
N PRO A 187 1.77 -24.44 27.94
CA PRO A 187 1.93 -25.62 27.10
C PRO A 187 2.84 -25.27 25.91
N PRO A 188 3.74 -26.17 25.47
CA PRO A 188 4.63 -25.92 24.33
C PRO A 188 3.92 -25.43 23.06
N ASP A 189 2.61 -25.68 22.94
CA ASP A 189 1.76 -25.21 21.85
C ASP A 189 1.38 -23.73 21.94
N GLU A 190 1.27 -23.18 23.14
CA GLU A 190 0.94 -21.77 23.35
C GLU A 190 2.16 -20.87 23.10
N SER A 191 3.37 -21.31 23.51
CA SER A 191 4.62 -20.60 23.19
C SER A 191 4.87 -20.52 21.68
N ARG A 192 4.70 -21.63 20.95
CA ARG A 192 4.86 -21.65 19.49
C ARG A 192 3.82 -20.79 18.76
N ARG A 193 2.59 -20.75 19.28
CA ARG A 193 1.53 -19.87 18.76
C ARG A 193 1.89 -18.40 18.94
N ALA A 194 2.36 -18.01 20.13
CA ALA A 194 2.78 -16.63 20.40
C ALA A 194 3.95 -16.21 19.50
N GLU A 195 4.94 -17.09 19.31
CA GLU A 195 6.07 -16.84 18.42
C GLU A 195 5.62 -16.72 16.94
N ALA A 196 4.76 -17.62 16.46
CA ALA A 196 4.23 -17.55 15.10
C ALA A 196 3.43 -16.26 14.85
N GLU A 197 2.64 -15.82 15.83
CA GLU A 197 1.88 -14.57 15.72
C GLU A 197 2.81 -13.35 15.73
N ALA A 198 3.89 -13.36 16.54
CA ALA A 198 4.88 -12.29 16.52
C ALA A 198 5.59 -12.17 15.16
N ILE A 199 5.96 -13.30 14.55
CA ILE A 199 6.55 -13.35 13.20
C ILE A 199 5.53 -12.87 12.16
N ASN A 200 4.26 -13.24 12.30
CA ASN A 200 3.18 -12.78 11.42
C ASN A 200 2.98 -11.26 11.52
N GLU A 201 3.00 -10.68 12.72
CA GLU A 201 2.92 -9.22 12.92
C GLU A 201 4.11 -8.49 12.28
N ASP A 202 5.32 -9.04 12.42
CA ASP A 202 6.51 -8.54 11.72
C ASP A 202 6.34 -8.58 10.20
N GLY A 203 5.78 -9.67 9.65
CA GLY A 203 5.41 -9.75 8.24
C GLY A 203 4.44 -8.65 7.80
N LYS A 204 3.42 -8.33 8.61
CA LYS A 204 2.48 -7.22 8.34
C LYS A 204 3.18 -5.86 8.38
N VAL A 205 4.13 -5.66 9.29
CA VAL A 205 4.94 -4.44 9.35
C VAL A 205 5.78 -4.30 8.08
N LYS A 206 6.43 -5.37 7.64
CA LYS A 206 7.23 -5.40 6.41
C LYS A 206 6.39 -5.14 5.17
N LEU A 207 5.21 -5.77 5.07
CA LEU A 207 4.27 -5.57 3.96
C LEU A 207 3.85 -4.11 3.84
N ARG A 208 3.41 -3.50 4.94
CA ARG A 208 3.08 -2.05 4.99
C ARG A 208 4.29 -1.16 4.71
N GLY A 209 5.48 -1.62 5.07
CA GLY A 209 6.75 -0.95 4.79
C GLY A 209 7.26 -1.11 3.35
N ALA A 210 6.51 -1.77 2.47
CA ALA A 210 6.92 -2.13 1.11
C ALA A 210 8.15 -3.05 1.02
N ASP A 211 8.56 -3.67 2.12
CA ASP A 211 9.52 -4.79 2.12
C ASP A 211 8.76 -6.08 1.81
N ILE A 212 8.32 -6.21 0.56
CA ILE A 212 7.50 -7.35 0.12
C ILE A 212 8.26 -8.68 0.23
N PRO A 213 9.55 -8.80 -0.17
CA PRO A 213 10.31 -10.03 0.02
C PRO A 213 10.42 -10.43 1.50
N GLY A 214 10.72 -9.49 2.39
CA GLY A 214 10.79 -9.76 3.82
C GLY A 214 9.44 -10.15 4.41
N ALA A 215 8.34 -9.55 3.94
CA ALA A 215 6.99 -9.91 4.36
C ALA A 215 6.65 -11.36 4.00
N ILE A 216 6.94 -11.78 2.76
CA ILE A 216 6.72 -13.17 2.30
C ILE A 216 7.51 -14.14 3.19
N ALA A 217 8.78 -13.85 3.45
CA ALA A 217 9.64 -14.71 4.28
C ALA A 217 9.09 -14.83 5.72
N ALA A 218 8.67 -13.73 6.33
CA ALA A 218 8.09 -13.75 7.67
C ALA A 218 6.78 -14.56 7.73
N PHE A 219 5.84 -14.33 6.79
CA PHE A 219 4.59 -15.09 6.78
C PHE A 219 4.81 -16.60 6.54
N GLN A 220 5.75 -16.96 5.66
CA GLN A 220 6.14 -18.35 5.44
C GLN A 220 6.76 -18.97 6.69
N GLN A 221 7.60 -18.23 7.42
CA GLN A 221 8.20 -18.67 8.67
C GLN A 221 7.13 -18.89 9.76
N ALA A 222 6.17 -17.97 9.90
CA ALA A 222 5.03 -18.13 10.81
C ALA A 222 4.23 -19.40 10.49
N ASN A 223 3.93 -19.63 9.20
CA ASN A 223 3.19 -20.81 8.74
C ASN A 223 3.99 -22.13 8.89
N ALA A 224 5.32 -22.07 8.79
CA ALA A 224 6.18 -23.22 9.04
C ALA A 224 6.24 -23.59 10.52
N LEU A 225 6.18 -22.59 11.41
CA LEU A 225 6.16 -22.79 12.86
C LEU A 225 4.81 -23.33 13.34
N LEU A 226 3.72 -22.75 12.84
CA LEU A 226 2.35 -23.17 13.11
C LEU A 226 1.47 -22.92 11.87
N PRO A 227 1.06 -23.98 11.15
CA PRO A 227 0.19 -23.82 10.00
C PRO A 227 -1.14 -23.16 10.36
N ASP A 228 -1.45 -22.02 9.75
CA ASP A 228 -2.67 -21.24 9.98
C ASP A 228 -3.10 -20.58 8.66
N ALA A 229 -4.40 -20.67 8.34
CA ALA A 229 -4.97 -20.08 7.14
C ALA A 229 -4.71 -18.57 7.04
N ARG A 230 -4.64 -17.85 8.17
CA ARG A 230 -4.35 -16.40 8.23
C ARG A 230 -2.95 -16.11 7.70
N TYR A 231 -1.94 -16.89 8.11
CA TYR A 231 -0.55 -16.68 7.70
C TYR A 231 -0.39 -16.98 6.21
N GLN A 232 -0.99 -18.08 5.74
CA GLN A 232 -0.96 -18.45 4.33
C GLN A 232 -1.72 -17.45 3.44
N PHE A 233 -2.81 -16.86 3.94
CA PHE A 233 -3.50 -15.77 3.24
C PHE A 233 -2.63 -14.51 3.16
N ASN A 234 -1.85 -14.20 4.20
CA ASN A 234 -0.89 -13.09 4.15
C ASN A 234 0.24 -13.33 3.14
N VAL A 235 0.69 -14.58 2.94
CA VAL A 235 1.58 -14.95 1.83
C VAL A 235 0.94 -14.63 0.47
N CYS A 236 -0.35 -14.94 0.29
CA CYS A 236 -1.09 -14.60 -0.93
C CYS A 236 -1.08 -13.10 -1.19
N LEU A 237 -1.41 -12.27 -0.19
CA LEU A 237 -1.43 -10.80 -0.33
C LEU A 237 -0.04 -10.23 -0.65
N ALA A 238 1.01 -10.77 -0.05
CA ALA A 238 2.37 -10.31 -0.32
C ALA A 238 2.86 -10.71 -1.73
N LEU A 239 2.51 -11.90 -2.21
CA LEU A 239 2.80 -12.33 -3.59
C LEU A 239 2.03 -11.50 -4.63
N GLU A 240 0.78 -11.16 -4.33
CA GLU A 240 -0.04 -10.25 -5.13
C GLU A 240 0.60 -8.86 -5.24
N ALA A 241 1.11 -8.30 -4.14
CA ALA A 241 1.83 -7.02 -4.15
C ALA A 241 3.12 -7.04 -5.01
N GLN A 242 3.69 -8.22 -5.24
CA GLN A 242 4.81 -8.48 -6.16
C GLN A 242 4.39 -8.84 -7.59
N GLU A 243 3.09 -8.85 -7.89
CA GLU A 243 2.52 -9.23 -9.20
C GLU A 243 2.85 -10.67 -9.61
N ARG A 244 3.15 -11.52 -8.62
CA ARG A 244 3.37 -12.95 -8.83
C ARG A 244 2.03 -13.68 -8.83
N TRP A 245 1.18 -13.38 -9.82
CA TRP A 245 -0.24 -13.75 -9.84
C TRP A 245 -0.48 -15.26 -9.68
N ALA A 246 0.28 -16.10 -10.39
CA ALA A 246 0.16 -17.56 -10.30
C ALA A 246 0.52 -18.09 -8.90
N ASP A 247 1.55 -17.52 -8.27
CA ASP A 247 1.97 -17.90 -6.93
C ASP A 247 0.96 -17.40 -5.88
N ALA A 248 0.43 -16.18 -6.04
CA ALA A 248 -0.60 -15.63 -5.19
C ALA A 248 -1.87 -16.50 -5.21
N ILE A 249 -2.35 -16.90 -6.40
CA ILE A 249 -3.49 -17.84 -6.54
C ILE A 249 -3.20 -19.15 -5.80
N THR A 250 -2.00 -19.70 -5.95
CA THR A 250 -1.58 -20.93 -5.29
C THR A 250 -1.60 -20.76 -3.76
N ALA A 251 -1.06 -19.66 -3.24
CA ALA A 251 -1.07 -19.37 -1.82
C ALA A 251 -2.48 -19.17 -1.25
N CYS A 252 -3.36 -18.44 -1.95
CA CYS A 252 -4.75 -18.25 -1.53
C CYS A 252 -5.53 -19.58 -1.50
N ARG A 253 -5.31 -20.48 -2.48
CA ARG A 253 -5.90 -21.83 -2.45
C ARG A 253 -5.39 -22.66 -1.28
N ALA A 254 -4.10 -22.57 -0.97
CA ALA A 254 -3.53 -23.23 0.21
C ALA A 254 -4.13 -22.68 1.52
N ALA A 255 -4.36 -21.37 1.61
CA ALA A 255 -5.06 -20.78 2.75
C ALA A 255 -6.50 -21.33 2.86
N ARG A 256 -7.21 -21.49 1.73
CA ARG A 256 -8.56 -22.04 1.68
C ARG A 256 -8.63 -23.49 2.17
N SER A 257 -7.59 -24.30 1.89
CA SER A 257 -7.52 -25.71 2.33
C SER A 257 -7.23 -25.89 3.81
N LEU A 258 -6.82 -24.84 4.53
CA LEU A 258 -6.56 -24.88 5.98
C LEU A 258 -7.83 -24.63 6.82
N HIS A 259 -9.02 -24.88 6.26
CA HIS A 259 -10.32 -24.73 6.92
C HIS A 259 -10.51 -23.39 7.69
N PRO A 260 -10.32 -22.23 7.03
CA PRO A 260 -10.46 -20.94 7.68
C PRO A 260 -11.87 -20.69 8.21
N GLN A 261 -11.99 -19.75 9.15
CA GLN A 261 -13.28 -19.24 9.60
C GLN A 261 -14.07 -18.62 8.42
N PRO A 262 -15.41 -18.63 8.46
CA PRO A 262 -16.26 -18.15 7.35
C PRO A 262 -15.89 -16.74 6.84
N LYS A 263 -15.59 -15.80 7.74
CA LYS A 263 -15.18 -14.44 7.36
C LYS A 263 -13.88 -14.42 6.54
N LEU A 264 -12.94 -15.30 6.84
CA LEU A 264 -11.68 -15.41 6.08
C LEU A 264 -11.89 -16.19 4.77
N VAL A 265 -12.81 -17.16 4.75
CA VAL A 265 -13.26 -17.81 3.50
C VAL A 265 -13.73 -16.78 2.49
N GLU A 266 -14.64 -15.88 2.88
CA GLU A 266 -15.17 -14.83 2.00
C GLU A 266 -14.06 -13.93 1.45
N LYS A 267 -13.09 -13.54 2.30
CA LYS A 267 -11.93 -12.73 1.89
C LYS A 267 -11.05 -13.48 0.88
N ILE A 268 -10.78 -14.75 1.12
CA ILE A 268 -9.98 -15.60 0.21
C ILE A 268 -10.70 -15.77 -1.13
N ASP A 269 -11.98 -16.08 -1.12
CA ASP A 269 -12.76 -16.37 -2.34
C ASP A 269 -12.87 -15.11 -3.21
N ARG A 270 -13.17 -13.94 -2.61
CA ARG A 270 -13.15 -12.65 -3.31
C ARG A 270 -11.78 -12.32 -3.90
N ARG A 271 -10.70 -12.63 -3.17
CA ARG A 271 -9.34 -12.37 -3.64
C ARG A 271 -8.96 -13.28 -4.81
N LEU A 272 -9.34 -14.56 -4.76
CA LEU A 272 -9.12 -15.50 -5.85
C LEU A 272 -9.84 -15.07 -7.15
N GLU A 273 -11.04 -14.52 -7.04
CA GLU A 273 -11.77 -13.97 -8.20
C GLU A 273 -11.02 -12.81 -8.85
N LEU A 274 -10.53 -11.84 -8.06
CA LEU A 274 -9.75 -10.70 -8.57
C LEU A 274 -8.47 -11.17 -9.26
N LEU A 275 -7.71 -12.06 -8.61
CA LEU A 275 -6.45 -12.57 -9.16
C LEU A 275 -6.61 -13.31 -10.48
N GLN A 276 -7.76 -13.96 -10.71
CA GLN A 276 -8.04 -14.66 -11.97
C GLN A 276 -8.21 -13.72 -13.16
N GLN A 277 -8.53 -12.44 -12.93
CA GLN A 277 -8.63 -11.43 -13.98
C GLN A 277 -7.26 -10.98 -14.51
N HIS A 278 -6.18 -11.29 -13.79
CA HIS A 278 -4.80 -10.93 -14.13
C HIS A 278 -4.00 -12.08 -14.76
N ARG A 279 -4.67 -13.17 -15.15
CA ARG A 279 -4.04 -14.37 -15.72
C ARG A 279 -3.86 -14.29 -17.23
#